data_AF-A0A7S4RRS7-F1
#
_entry.id   AF-A0A7S4RRS7-F1
#
_cell.length_a   1.000
_cell.length_b   1.000
_cell.length_c   1.000
_cell.angle_alpha   90.00
_cell.angle_beta   90.00
_cell.angle_gamma   90.00
#
_symmetry.space_group_name_H-M   'P 1'
#
loop_
_entity.id
_entity.type
_entity.pdbx_description
1 polymer ?
#
loop_
_entity_poly.entity_id
_entity_poly.type
_entity_poly.pdbx_seq_one_letter_code
_entity_poly.pdbx_strand_id
1 'polypeptide(L)'
;QAAYPRATSPLEGAAPNMQMPASTQALLLLVIAVAAGAAEGASHRSCPAGTAPDKAAGICSAVEEEPAAGAAPPRAQDHSLIQLDRGFATAAITRRPLAAPNASEMVETVSSPCQPWEVTRRRRAQTMCSCRRRHGRAELPSGLRCDEVANAIVRDDPAGAPRAPGPALPPGAVIGWHPRAQIKSAGLWCQVGLPPAGWNLKACPASGSSTTLKVLTYNLYWWNLFGRRHGAGQSAGRKIAQTSGPEQYDLMGFQECDHMGRILGDAKDQGLSGDYGLANGGRALAIAWRRSRFTWLAEGKADVGEDDRSQYYGKRSAQWVRLHHRNGQVIFFLNHHGPLPVSWGGGCTGSTTSYNILRVIAENAHVGDVIIVVGDFNAEAHSSRIRALDGYLNRVFSGSALGGVDHILSNCAASSTANLGKGGSDHDALSAVFRI
;
A
#
# COMPACT_ATOMS: atom_id res chain seq x y z
N GLN A 1 49.99 -42.54 -22.21
CA GLN A 1 49.99 -41.17 -22.75
C GLN A 1 49.37 -40.27 -21.68
N ALA A 2 50.19 -39.36 -21.11
CA ALA A 2 49.95 -38.29 -20.09
C ALA A 2 49.07 -38.66 -18.87
N ALA A 3 49.51 -38.93 -17.63
CA ALA A 3 50.63 -38.48 -16.76
C ALA A 3 50.54 -37.02 -16.23
N TYR A 4 49.88 -36.87 -15.05
CA TYR A 4 50.15 -36.05 -13.83
C TYR A 4 51.18 -34.89 -13.86
N PRO A 5 51.04 -33.82 -13.01
CA PRO A 5 51.16 -34.01 -11.55
C PRO A 5 50.40 -33.08 -10.58
N ARG A 6 50.29 -33.58 -9.34
CA ARG A 6 50.13 -32.86 -8.07
C ARG A 6 51.32 -31.92 -7.83
N ALA A 7 51.07 -30.77 -7.22
CA ALA A 7 52.07 -30.01 -6.48
C ALA A 7 51.51 -29.58 -5.12
N THR A 8 52.36 -29.68 -4.10
CA THR A 8 52.17 -29.40 -2.68
C THR A 8 52.88 -28.10 -2.29
N SER A 9 52.19 -27.23 -1.52
CA SER A 9 52.69 -26.29 -0.48
C SER A 9 53.73 -25.20 -0.86
N PRO A 10 54.11 -24.28 0.06
CA PRO A 10 53.32 -23.34 0.88
C PRO A 10 53.81 -21.88 0.69
N LEU A 11 52.98 -20.87 0.97
CA LEU A 11 53.47 -19.51 1.21
C LEU A 11 52.73 -18.85 2.37
N GLU A 12 53.44 -18.80 3.50
CA GLU A 12 53.25 -17.85 4.58
C GLU A 12 53.46 -16.43 4.03
N GLY A 13 52.48 -15.56 4.24
CA GLY A 13 52.56 -14.13 3.97
C GLY A 13 52.04 -13.39 5.18
N ALA A 14 52.96 -12.95 6.03
CA ALA A 14 52.70 -12.09 7.18
C ALA A 14 52.05 -10.77 6.73
N ALA A 15 50.92 -10.42 7.35
CA ALA A 15 50.35 -9.07 7.31
C ALA A 15 50.59 -8.39 8.67
N PRO A 16 50.90 -7.09 8.67
CA PRO A 16 51.54 -6.42 9.80
C PRO A 16 50.57 -6.11 10.94
N ASN A 17 51.14 -6.27 12.13
CA ASN A 17 50.64 -5.82 13.42
C ASN A 17 50.49 -4.28 13.40
N MET A 18 49.27 -3.78 13.24
CA MET A 18 48.98 -2.35 13.34
C MET A 18 48.73 -2.01 14.82
N GLN A 19 49.82 -1.67 15.50
CA GLN A 19 49.78 -1.08 16.85
C GLN A 19 49.01 0.24 16.81
N MET A 20 47.92 0.33 17.56
CA MET A 20 47.28 1.60 17.87
C MET A 20 48.12 2.37 18.90
N PRO A 21 48.27 3.70 18.75
CA PRO A 21 49.04 4.52 19.68
C PRO A 21 48.38 4.57 21.06
N ALA A 22 49.22 4.41 22.09
CA ALA A 22 48.87 4.56 23.49
C ALA A 22 48.62 6.04 23.82
N SER A 23 47.40 6.52 23.61
CA SER A 23 46.95 7.82 24.13
C SER A 23 45.43 7.98 24.16
N THR A 24 44.68 7.00 24.68
CA THR A 24 43.33 7.25 25.25
C THR A 24 42.82 6.16 26.20
N GLN A 25 43.72 5.55 26.99
CA GLN A 25 43.35 4.83 28.21
C GLN A 25 43.52 5.76 29.42
N ALA A 26 42.63 6.74 29.54
CA ALA A 26 42.51 7.59 30.73
C ALA A 26 41.16 8.34 30.73
N LEU A 27 40.04 7.65 30.53
CA LEU A 27 38.71 8.21 30.84
C LEU A 27 37.63 7.12 31.00
N LEU A 28 37.96 6.01 31.67
CA LEU A 28 36.98 4.98 32.04
C LEU A 28 37.20 4.44 33.46
N LEU A 29 37.61 5.31 34.38
CA LEU A 29 37.75 5.04 35.81
C LEU A 29 37.29 6.22 36.70
N LEU A 30 36.37 7.06 36.22
CA LEU A 30 35.82 8.21 37.00
C LEU A 30 34.28 8.33 36.96
N VAL A 31 33.54 7.24 36.75
CA VAL A 31 32.07 7.23 36.87
C VAL A 31 31.54 6.13 37.81
N ILE A 32 32.41 5.28 38.36
CA ILE A 32 32.04 4.36 39.45
C ILE A 32 32.70 4.84 40.75
N ALA A 33 32.33 6.05 41.20
CA ALA A 33 32.73 6.60 42.50
C ALA A 33 31.78 7.70 43.03
N VAL A 34 30.49 7.70 42.64
CA VAL A 34 29.47 8.61 43.20
C VAL A 34 28.20 7.86 43.67
N ALA A 35 28.23 6.53 43.76
CA ALA A 35 27.08 5.71 44.19
C ALA A 35 27.35 4.83 45.41
N ALA A 36 28.17 5.30 46.35
CA ALA A 36 28.32 4.67 47.66
C ALA A 36 28.61 5.73 48.72
N GLY A 37 27.57 6.20 49.41
CA GLY A 37 27.72 7.14 50.51
C GLY A 37 26.42 7.83 50.90
N ALA A 38 25.50 7.09 51.51
CA ALA A 38 24.60 7.58 52.57
C ALA A 38 23.56 6.50 52.90
N ALA A 39 23.93 5.57 53.78
CA ALA A 39 22.97 4.79 54.53
C ALA A 39 23.47 4.76 55.98
N GLU A 40 22.89 5.61 56.83
CA GLU A 40 22.74 5.33 58.27
C GLU A 40 21.74 6.30 58.92
N GLY A 41 20.72 5.73 59.57
CA GLY A 41 20.10 6.24 60.79
C GLY A 41 19.01 7.31 60.66
N ALA A 42 17.74 6.89 60.77
CA ALA A 42 16.90 7.24 61.94
C ALA A 42 15.42 6.79 61.80
N SER A 43 15.04 5.92 62.72
CA SER A 43 13.80 5.88 63.51
C SER A 43 12.42 6.01 62.83
N HIS A 44 11.68 4.90 62.95
CA HIS A 44 10.23 4.83 63.13
C HIS A 44 9.63 6.02 63.90
N ARG A 45 8.59 6.65 63.32
CA ARG A 45 7.35 7.03 64.00
C ARG A 45 6.18 6.97 63.02
N SER A 46 5.27 6.05 63.32
CA SER A 46 3.91 5.92 62.81
C SER A 46 3.02 7.09 63.27
N CYS A 47 2.06 7.50 62.42
CA CYS A 47 0.68 7.89 62.80
C CYS A 47 -0.19 8.19 61.54
N PRO A 48 -1.54 8.19 61.65
CA PRO A 48 -2.42 7.43 60.74
C PRO A 48 -3.22 8.27 59.72
N ALA A 49 -3.93 7.53 58.87
CA ALA A 49 -4.98 8.00 57.97
C ALA A 49 -6.17 8.64 58.72
N GLY A 50 -6.76 9.67 58.12
CA GLY A 50 -8.02 10.27 58.56
C GLY A 50 -8.48 11.45 57.69
N THR A 51 -9.46 11.19 56.83
CA THR A 51 -10.67 12.01 56.54
C THR A 51 -10.55 13.54 56.30
N ALA A 52 -10.97 13.96 55.10
CA ALA A 52 -11.58 15.27 54.79
C ALA A 52 -12.99 15.39 55.46
N PRO A 53 -13.77 16.50 55.34
CA PRO A 53 -13.55 17.80 54.68
C PRO A 53 -13.95 19.04 55.54
N ASP A 54 -13.54 20.26 55.15
CA ASP A 54 -14.45 21.39 54.85
C ASP A 54 -13.73 22.75 54.63
N LYS A 55 -14.23 23.45 53.61
CA LYS A 55 -14.47 24.90 53.45
C LYS A 55 -13.36 25.98 53.68
N ALA A 56 -13.29 26.80 52.63
CA ALA A 56 -13.34 28.27 52.60
C ALA A 56 -12.05 29.04 52.22
N ALA A 57 -12.19 29.71 51.07
CA ALA A 57 -11.78 31.08 50.75
C ALA A 57 -10.33 31.51 51.03
N GLY A 58 -9.58 31.70 49.95
CA GLY A 58 -8.31 32.41 49.95
C GLY A 58 -7.99 32.95 48.57
N ILE A 59 -8.32 34.22 48.34
CA ILE A 59 -8.00 35.00 47.15
C ILE A 59 -6.49 35.27 47.15
N CYS A 60 -5.78 34.83 46.12
CA CYS A 60 -4.46 35.35 45.77
C CYS A 60 -4.37 35.48 44.25
N SER A 61 -4.52 36.73 43.79
CA SER A 61 -4.12 37.17 42.46
C SER A 61 -2.63 36.94 42.27
N ALA A 62 -2.26 36.26 41.18
CA ALA A 62 -0.89 36.20 40.70
C ALA A 62 -0.85 36.75 39.27
N VAL A 63 -0.19 37.90 39.19
CA VAL A 63 0.46 38.59 38.08
C VAL A 63 0.64 37.73 36.82
N GLU A 64 0.05 38.18 35.70
CA GLU A 64 0.43 37.78 34.36
C GLU A 64 1.80 38.40 34.03
N GLU A 65 2.83 37.56 33.89
CA GLU A 65 4.06 37.92 33.20
C GLU A 65 3.92 37.54 31.71
N GLU A 66 3.98 38.54 30.84
CA GLU A 66 4.21 38.36 29.41
C GLU A 66 5.58 37.71 29.16
N PRO A 67 5.68 36.65 28.33
CA PRO A 67 6.95 36.27 27.74
C PRO A 67 7.18 37.01 26.43
N ALA A 68 8.36 37.62 26.38
CA ALA A 68 8.95 38.30 25.24
C ALA A 68 8.93 37.48 23.94
N ALA A 69 8.79 38.20 22.83
CA ALA A 69 8.86 37.72 21.46
C ALA A 69 10.14 36.92 21.17
N GLY A 70 10.00 35.61 21.04
CA GLY A 70 11.06 34.68 20.62
C GLY A 70 10.73 34.03 19.29
N ALA A 71 11.58 34.31 18.29
CA ALA A 71 11.81 33.64 17.01
C ALA A 71 10.73 32.68 16.44
N ALA A 72 10.20 33.04 15.28
CA ALA A 72 9.35 32.20 14.46
C ALA A 72 10.03 30.86 14.09
N PRO A 73 9.34 29.70 14.21
CA PRO A 73 9.85 28.43 13.71
C PRO A 73 9.88 28.44 12.17
N PRO A 74 10.76 27.64 11.54
CA PRO A 74 10.87 27.60 10.09
C PRO A 74 9.53 27.16 9.48
N ARG A 75 9.07 27.96 8.50
CA ARG A 75 7.87 27.70 7.70
C ARG A 75 7.85 26.24 7.24
N ALA A 76 6.81 25.52 7.64
CA ALA A 76 6.42 24.29 6.97
C ALA A 76 6.30 24.59 5.47
N GLN A 77 6.91 23.74 4.65
CA GLN A 77 6.79 23.85 3.21
C GLN A 77 5.33 23.60 2.82
N ASP A 78 4.60 24.69 2.63
CA ASP A 78 3.42 24.72 1.78
C ASP A 78 3.86 24.31 0.37
N HIS A 79 3.61 23.06 0.01
CA HIS A 79 3.63 22.65 -1.39
C HIS A 79 2.22 22.77 -1.95
N SER A 80 1.99 23.99 -2.42
CA SER A 80 1.32 24.30 -3.68
C SER A 80 0.86 23.09 -4.49
N LEU A 81 -0.47 22.98 -4.57
CA LEU A 81 -1.19 22.47 -5.72
C LEU A 81 -0.53 22.94 -7.02
N ILE A 82 -0.07 21.98 -7.83
CA ILE A 82 0.37 22.22 -9.20
C ILE A 82 -0.84 22.74 -9.99
N GLN A 83 -0.82 24.05 -10.29
CA GLN A 83 -1.60 24.65 -11.37
C GLN A 83 -1.09 24.09 -12.69
N LEU A 84 -1.99 23.53 -13.50
CA LEU A 84 -1.75 23.27 -14.92
C LEU A 84 -2.36 24.40 -15.74
N ASP A 85 -1.52 25.00 -16.59
CA ASP A 85 -1.89 25.98 -17.60
C ASP A 85 -3.05 25.46 -18.48
N ARG A 86 -4.12 26.26 -18.53
CA ARG A 86 -5.18 26.14 -19.53
C ARG A 86 -4.97 27.20 -20.59
N GLY A 87 -4.48 26.79 -21.75
CA GLY A 87 -4.56 27.58 -22.97
C GLY A 87 -4.90 26.67 -24.13
N PHE A 88 -6.18 26.43 -24.40
CA PHE A 88 -6.63 26.06 -25.75
C PHE A 88 -8.04 26.60 -26.02
N ALA A 89 -8.11 27.28 -27.16
CA ALA A 89 -9.20 28.09 -27.65
C ALA A 89 -10.43 27.26 -28.06
N THR A 90 -11.59 27.85 -27.79
CA THR A 90 -12.90 27.49 -28.31
C THR A 90 -12.98 27.81 -29.81
N ALA A 91 -13.11 26.77 -30.66
CA ALA A 91 -13.58 26.92 -32.03
C ALA A 91 -14.92 26.20 -32.17
N ALA A 92 -15.96 26.98 -32.46
CA ALA A 92 -17.32 26.56 -32.69
C ALA A 92 -17.43 25.81 -34.03
N ILE A 93 -18.06 24.64 -34.04
CA ILE A 93 -18.49 23.94 -35.26
C ILE A 93 -20.02 23.99 -35.34
N THR A 94 -20.47 24.73 -36.34
CA THR A 94 -21.84 24.87 -36.82
C THR A 94 -22.35 23.56 -37.41
N ARG A 95 -23.50 23.05 -36.93
CA ARG A 95 -24.23 21.93 -37.54
C ARG A 95 -25.19 22.44 -38.62
N ARG A 96 -25.12 21.85 -39.82
CA ARG A 96 -26.17 21.88 -40.84
C ARG A 96 -26.97 20.56 -40.80
N PRO A 97 -28.30 20.58 -40.90
CA PRO A 97 -29.11 19.37 -41.05
C PRO A 97 -29.22 18.97 -42.53
N LEU A 98 -29.10 17.68 -42.82
CA LEU A 98 -29.46 17.09 -44.12
C LEU A 98 -30.60 16.09 -43.95
N ALA A 99 -31.46 16.12 -44.96
CA ALA A 99 -32.78 15.52 -45.05
C ALA A 99 -32.78 13.99 -45.14
N ALA A 100 -33.91 13.40 -44.75
CA ALA A 100 -34.24 11.99 -44.95
C ALA A 100 -34.81 11.73 -46.35
N PRO A 101 -34.72 10.47 -46.82
CA PRO A 101 -35.79 9.90 -47.64
C PRO A 101 -36.34 8.58 -47.07
N ASN A 102 -37.64 8.40 -47.34
CA ASN A 102 -38.42 7.18 -47.15
C ASN A 102 -38.00 6.08 -48.13
N ALA A 103 -38.08 4.81 -47.69
CA ALA A 103 -38.64 3.71 -48.49
C ALA A 103 -38.93 2.50 -47.58
N SER A 104 -40.13 1.93 -47.74
CA SER A 104 -40.55 0.65 -47.19
C SER A 104 -40.09 -0.48 -48.10
N GLU A 105 -39.59 -1.57 -47.52
CA GLU A 105 -39.62 -2.90 -48.14
C GLU A 105 -39.59 -3.97 -47.05
N MET A 106 -40.51 -4.93 -47.12
CA MET A 106 -40.64 -6.08 -46.23
C MET A 106 -39.85 -7.27 -46.79
N VAL A 107 -38.87 -7.81 -46.05
CA VAL A 107 -38.34 -9.18 -46.23
C VAL A 107 -37.86 -9.75 -44.86
N GLU A 108 -37.95 -11.07 -44.74
CA GLU A 108 -37.86 -11.99 -43.60
C GLU A 108 -36.70 -11.88 -42.59
N THR A 109 -36.98 -12.53 -41.46
CA THR A 109 -36.30 -12.66 -40.16
C THR A 109 -34.84 -13.11 -40.17
N VAL A 110 -33.99 -12.29 -39.52
CA VAL A 110 -32.78 -12.71 -38.79
C VAL A 110 -32.78 -11.93 -37.47
N SER A 111 -32.52 -12.58 -36.33
CA SER A 111 -32.48 -11.90 -35.02
C SER A 111 -31.40 -10.82 -35.02
N SER A 112 -31.83 -9.56 -35.08
CA SER A 112 -30.95 -8.40 -35.20
C SER A 112 -30.07 -8.22 -33.95
N PRO A 113 -28.80 -7.80 -34.08
CA PRO A 113 -27.95 -7.44 -32.95
C PRO A 113 -28.55 -6.25 -32.19
N CYS A 114 -28.46 -6.32 -30.87
CA CYS A 114 -29.13 -5.41 -29.94
C CYS A 114 -28.79 -3.93 -30.20
N GLN A 115 -29.79 -3.10 -30.51
CA GLN A 115 -29.61 -1.69 -30.85
C GLN A 115 -29.63 -0.80 -29.58
N PRO A 116 -28.69 0.13 -29.38
CA PRO A 116 -28.51 0.84 -28.10
C PRO A 116 -29.64 1.80 -27.67
N TRP A 117 -30.63 2.08 -28.53
CA TRP A 117 -31.62 3.15 -28.31
C TRP A 117 -33.00 2.67 -27.85
N GLU A 118 -33.23 1.36 -27.71
CA GLU A 118 -34.48 0.80 -27.16
C GLU A 118 -34.52 0.80 -25.61
N VAL A 119 -34.26 1.95 -24.98
CA VAL A 119 -34.33 2.07 -23.51
C VAL A 119 -35.65 2.72 -23.10
N THR A 120 -36.71 1.92 -22.99
CA THR A 120 -38.01 2.35 -22.44
C THR A 120 -38.04 2.16 -20.92
N ARG A 121 -38.31 3.23 -20.16
CA ARG A 121 -38.47 3.17 -18.69
C ARG A 121 -39.77 2.45 -18.31
N ARG A 122 -39.70 1.15 -18.00
CA ARG A 122 -40.23 0.47 -16.78
C ARG A 122 -40.53 -1.02 -17.03
N ARG A 123 -40.12 -1.82 -16.04
CA ARG A 123 -40.32 -3.26 -15.80
C ARG A 123 -39.52 -4.21 -16.70
N ARG A 124 -39.02 -5.27 -16.05
CA ARG A 124 -38.09 -6.31 -16.49
C ARG A 124 -38.39 -6.83 -17.91
N ALA A 125 -37.90 -6.14 -18.94
CA ALA A 125 -37.88 -6.67 -20.29
C ALA A 125 -36.73 -7.70 -20.39
N GLN A 126 -37.03 -8.90 -20.89
CA GLN A 126 -36.04 -9.95 -21.13
C GLN A 126 -34.99 -9.55 -22.18
N THR A 127 -35.23 -8.45 -22.90
CA THR A 127 -34.42 -7.90 -24.00
C THR A 127 -33.44 -6.81 -23.57
N MET A 128 -33.30 -6.47 -22.28
CA MET A 128 -32.35 -5.43 -21.85
C MET A 128 -30.88 -5.89 -21.99
N CYS A 129 -30.14 -5.23 -22.88
CA CYS A 129 -28.73 -5.54 -23.20
C CYS A 129 -27.68 -4.86 -22.30
N SER A 130 -28.10 -4.24 -21.20
CA SER A 130 -27.17 -3.63 -20.22
C SER A 130 -26.99 -4.51 -18.99
N CYS A 131 -25.75 -4.66 -18.54
CA CYS A 131 -25.41 -5.50 -17.38
C CYS A 131 -25.86 -4.94 -16.04
N ARG A 132 -26.41 -3.72 -16.01
CA ARG A 132 -26.59 -2.91 -14.80
C ARG A 132 -27.53 -3.49 -13.73
N ARG A 133 -28.12 -4.68 -13.96
CA ARG A 133 -29.00 -5.38 -13.01
C ARG A 133 -28.85 -6.90 -12.97
N ARG A 134 -27.87 -7.50 -13.67
CA ARG A 134 -27.67 -8.96 -13.70
C ARG A 134 -26.22 -9.26 -13.33
N HIS A 135 -25.97 -9.54 -12.05
CA HIS A 135 -24.61 -9.63 -11.50
C HIS A 135 -24.13 -11.08 -11.30
N GLY A 136 -24.89 -12.08 -11.77
CA GLY A 136 -24.54 -13.49 -11.63
C GLY A 136 -24.63 -14.26 -12.95
N ARG A 137 -23.68 -15.18 -13.18
CA ARG A 137 -23.69 -16.12 -14.30
C ARG A 137 -24.94 -17.01 -14.32
N ALA A 138 -25.59 -17.18 -13.16
CA ALA A 138 -26.83 -17.92 -12.98
C ALA A 138 -28.08 -17.23 -13.57
N GLU A 139 -28.02 -15.92 -13.85
CA GLU A 139 -29.16 -15.15 -14.37
C GLU A 139 -29.11 -14.91 -15.88
N LEU A 140 -28.08 -15.45 -16.55
CA LEU A 140 -27.87 -15.34 -18.00
C LEU A 140 -28.03 -16.72 -18.65
N PRO A 141 -28.65 -16.80 -19.84
CA PRO A 141 -28.67 -18.03 -20.63
C PRO A 141 -27.26 -18.61 -20.83
N SER A 142 -27.17 -19.94 -20.88
CA SER A 142 -25.90 -20.65 -21.11
C SER A 142 -25.19 -20.11 -22.36
N GLY A 143 -23.90 -19.82 -22.25
CA GLY A 143 -23.12 -19.25 -23.34
C GLY A 143 -23.21 -17.72 -23.46
N LEU A 144 -23.73 -17.01 -22.45
CA LEU A 144 -23.67 -15.55 -22.36
C LEU A 144 -23.01 -15.11 -21.05
N ARG A 145 -22.20 -14.05 -21.11
CA ARG A 145 -21.64 -13.40 -19.92
C ARG A 145 -21.77 -11.89 -20.01
N CYS A 146 -21.73 -11.23 -18.86
CA CYS A 146 -21.60 -9.78 -18.85
C CYS A 146 -20.13 -9.39 -19.15
N ASP A 147 -19.95 -8.51 -20.13
CA ASP A 147 -18.73 -7.73 -20.29
C ASP A 147 -18.85 -6.45 -19.44
N GLU A 148 -18.24 -6.47 -18.25
CA GLU A 148 -18.22 -5.31 -17.34
C GLU A 148 -17.42 -4.11 -17.90
N VAL A 149 -16.62 -4.31 -18.95
CA VAL A 149 -15.88 -3.22 -19.62
C VAL A 149 -16.81 -2.47 -20.56
N ALA A 150 -17.61 -3.18 -21.34
CA ALA A 150 -18.57 -2.60 -22.28
C ALA A 150 -19.96 -2.34 -21.67
N ASN A 151 -20.22 -2.84 -20.45
CA ASN A 151 -21.54 -2.89 -19.82
C ASN A 151 -22.59 -3.59 -20.72
N ALA A 152 -22.17 -4.62 -21.46
CA ALA A 152 -22.96 -5.33 -22.46
C ALA A 152 -22.96 -6.85 -22.21
N ILE A 153 -24.05 -7.53 -22.58
CA ILE A 153 -24.09 -9.00 -22.59
C ILE A 153 -23.37 -9.47 -23.86
N VAL A 154 -22.31 -10.26 -23.69
CA VAL A 154 -21.51 -10.83 -24.79
C VAL A 154 -21.67 -12.35 -24.83
N ARG A 155 -21.50 -12.94 -26.02
CA ARG A 155 -21.42 -14.40 -26.14
C ARG A 155 -20.15 -14.91 -25.46
N ASP A 156 -20.27 -16.00 -24.71
CA ASP A 156 -19.15 -16.82 -24.25
C ASP A 156 -18.61 -17.53 -25.51
N ASP A 157 -17.89 -16.81 -26.35
CA ASP A 157 -17.27 -17.39 -27.53
C ASP A 157 -16.20 -18.42 -27.09
N PRO A 158 -16.28 -19.68 -27.54
CA PRO A 158 -15.28 -20.71 -27.23
C PRO A 158 -13.90 -20.42 -27.83
N ALA A 159 -13.77 -19.38 -28.66
CA ALA A 159 -12.49 -18.86 -29.16
C ALA A 159 -11.60 -18.25 -28.04
N GLY A 160 -12.16 -18.07 -26.83
CA GLY A 160 -11.42 -17.75 -25.61
C GLY A 160 -11.03 -18.96 -24.79
N ALA A 161 -11.01 -20.19 -25.34
CA ALA A 161 -10.44 -21.34 -24.65
C ALA A 161 -9.06 -20.93 -24.08
N PRO A 162 -8.79 -21.16 -22.77
CA PRO A 162 -7.53 -20.77 -22.17
C PRO A 162 -6.43 -21.40 -23.00
N ARG A 163 -5.68 -20.54 -23.71
CA ARG A 163 -4.49 -20.95 -24.45
C ARG A 163 -3.65 -21.73 -23.44
N ALA A 164 -3.21 -22.94 -23.81
CA ALA A 164 -2.41 -23.78 -22.93
C ALA A 164 -1.35 -22.90 -22.27
N PRO A 165 -1.20 -22.94 -20.93
CA PRO A 165 -0.27 -22.06 -20.23
C PRO A 165 1.07 -22.17 -20.94
N GLY A 166 1.62 -21.01 -21.32
CA GLY A 166 2.96 -20.97 -21.90
C GLY A 166 3.94 -21.68 -20.96
N PRO A 167 5.12 -22.10 -21.47
CA PRO A 167 6.13 -22.74 -20.63
C PRO A 167 6.34 -21.91 -19.36
N ALA A 168 6.30 -22.57 -18.21
CA ALA A 168 6.49 -21.90 -16.93
C ALA A 168 7.84 -21.17 -16.96
N LEU A 169 7.83 -19.88 -16.62
CA LEU A 169 9.05 -19.10 -16.51
C LEU A 169 9.98 -19.72 -15.45
N PRO A 170 11.30 -19.69 -15.66
CA PRO A 170 12.23 -20.25 -14.70
C PRO A 170 12.19 -19.45 -13.38
N PRO A 171 12.46 -20.08 -12.22
CA PRO A 171 12.60 -19.38 -10.95
C PRO A 171 13.58 -18.21 -11.06
N GLY A 172 13.23 -17.07 -10.49
CA GLY A 172 14.03 -15.85 -10.55
C GLY A 172 13.92 -15.05 -11.86
N ALA A 173 13.16 -15.48 -12.86
CA ALA A 173 12.84 -14.61 -14.00
C ALA A 173 11.81 -13.54 -13.60
N VAL A 174 11.92 -12.32 -14.14
CA VAL A 174 10.86 -11.31 -14.05
C VAL A 174 9.55 -11.93 -14.56
N ILE A 175 8.43 -11.69 -13.85
CA ILE A 175 7.13 -12.29 -14.20
C ILE A 175 6.69 -11.90 -15.62
N GLY A 176 6.96 -10.65 -16.02
CA GLY A 176 6.68 -10.12 -17.35
C GLY A 176 5.22 -9.71 -17.53
N TRP A 177 5.02 -8.58 -18.23
CA TRP A 177 3.68 -8.08 -18.58
C TRP A 177 3.40 -8.30 -20.08
N HIS A 178 2.57 -9.28 -20.38
CA HIS A 178 2.20 -9.65 -21.75
C HIS A 178 0.68 -9.50 -21.96
N PRO A 179 0.14 -8.28 -22.00
CA PRO A 179 -1.30 -8.08 -21.97
C PRO A 179 -1.98 -8.59 -23.24
N ARG A 180 -3.27 -8.89 -23.12
CA ARG A 180 -4.16 -9.11 -24.26
C ARG A 180 -4.39 -7.79 -25.00
N ALA A 181 -4.88 -7.89 -26.24
CA ALA A 181 -5.24 -6.73 -27.06
C ALA A 181 -6.37 -5.87 -26.46
N GLN A 182 -7.14 -6.42 -25.51
CA GLN A 182 -8.18 -5.69 -24.79
C GLN A 182 -7.55 -4.63 -23.87
N ILE A 183 -7.94 -3.37 -24.05
CA ILE A 183 -7.45 -2.23 -23.29
C ILE A 183 -8.56 -1.72 -22.37
N LYS A 184 -8.23 -1.49 -21.11
CA LYS A 184 -9.08 -0.78 -20.15
C LYS A 184 -8.76 0.71 -20.18
N SER A 185 -9.80 1.55 -20.12
CA SER A 185 -9.69 3.03 -20.13
C SER A 185 -8.96 3.58 -21.36
N ALA A 186 -9.23 3.02 -22.54
CA ALA A 186 -8.65 3.46 -23.81
C ALA A 186 -8.81 4.98 -24.01
N GLY A 187 -7.73 5.64 -24.43
CA GLY A 187 -7.68 7.08 -24.64
C GLY A 187 -7.39 7.91 -23.38
N LEU A 188 -7.29 7.28 -22.20
CA LEU A 188 -6.80 7.94 -20.97
C LEU A 188 -5.32 7.63 -20.76
N TRP A 189 -4.62 8.50 -20.02
CA TRP A 189 -3.20 8.29 -19.70
C TRP A 189 -2.97 6.99 -18.91
N CYS A 190 -3.95 6.57 -18.11
CA CYS A 190 -3.90 5.37 -17.29
C CYS A 190 -4.29 4.09 -18.07
N GLN A 191 -4.51 4.18 -19.38
CA GLN A 191 -4.92 3.03 -20.18
C GLN A 191 -3.95 1.85 -20.00
N VAL A 192 -4.50 0.64 -19.96
CA VAL A 192 -3.72 -0.57 -19.68
C VAL A 192 -4.35 -1.78 -20.34
N GLY A 193 -3.52 -2.63 -20.94
CA GLY A 193 -3.97 -3.91 -21.47
C GLY A 193 -4.37 -4.88 -20.34
N LEU A 194 -5.32 -5.76 -20.58
CA LEU A 194 -5.73 -6.75 -19.56
C LEU A 194 -4.72 -7.91 -19.48
N PRO A 195 -4.49 -8.53 -18.31
CA PRO A 195 -3.67 -9.72 -18.19
C PRO A 195 -4.09 -10.83 -19.16
N PRO A 196 -3.16 -11.72 -19.58
CA PRO A 196 -3.49 -12.96 -20.28
C PRO A 196 -4.59 -13.76 -19.58
N ALA A 197 -5.35 -14.53 -20.36
CA ALA A 197 -6.21 -15.55 -19.78
C ALA A 197 -5.37 -16.55 -18.96
N GLY A 198 -5.81 -16.88 -17.75
CA GLY A 198 -5.10 -17.79 -16.85
C GLY A 198 -3.91 -17.19 -16.09
N TRP A 199 -3.53 -15.92 -16.35
CA TRP A 199 -2.53 -15.25 -15.54
C TRP A 199 -3.04 -15.12 -14.09
N ASN A 200 -2.24 -15.52 -13.11
CA ASN A 200 -2.60 -15.40 -11.70
C ASN A 200 -1.33 -15.29 -10.84
N LEU A 201 -1.46 -14.64 -9.68
CA LEU A 201 -0.40 -14.47 -8.70
C LEU A 201 -0.80 -15.08 -7.34
N LYS A 202 -1.67 -16.10 -7.29
CA LYS A 202 -2.14 -16.71 -6.03
C LYS A 202 -1.28 -17.87 -5.56
N ALA A 203 -0.22 -18.21 -6.30
CA ALA A 203 0.73 -19.23 -5.90
C ALA A 203 1.75 -18.63 -4.93
N CYS A 204 1.76 -19.13 -3.69
CA CYS A 204 2.79 -18.82 -2.72
C CYS A 204 4.04 -19.68 -3.01
N PRO A 205 5.25 -19.10 -3.09
CA PRO A 205 6.46 -19.88 -3.26
C PRO A 205 6.67 -20.81 -2.05
N ALA A 206 7.04 -22.07 -2.30
CA ALA A 206 7.44 -22.96 -1.23
C ALA A 206 8.84 -22.55 -0.74
N SER A 207 9.02 -22.36 0.57
CA SER A 207 10.37 -22.28 1.15
C SER A 207 10.71 -23.54 1.93
N GLY A 208 11.99 -23.91 1.90
CA GLY A 208 12.54 -25.00 2.69
C GLY A 208 12.76 -24.65 4.17
N SER A 209 12.51 -23.39 4.58
CA SER A 209 12.69 -22.93 5.95
C SER A 209 11.63 -21.89 6.33
N SER A 210 10.62 -22.33 7.06
CA SER A 210 9.52 -21.46 7.51
C SER A 210 10.04 -20.36 8.45
N THR A 211 9.82 -19.10 8.11
CA THR A 211 10.00 -17.95 9.00
C THR A 211 8.75 -17.10 9.03
N THR A 212 8.61 -16.31 10.10
CA THR A 212 7.47 -15.40 10.27
C THR A 212 7.79 -14.04 9.66
N LEU A 213 6.87 -13.49 8.87
CA LEU A 213 6.93 -12.15 8.32
C LEU A 213 5.75 -11.31 8.83
N LYS A 214 6.02 -10.30 9.65
CA LYS A 214 5.00 -9.41 10.23
C LYS A 214 4.94 -8.07 9.50
N VAL A 215 3.78 -7.75 8.95
CA VAL A 215 3.58 -6.61 8.06
C VAL A 215 2.58 -5.62 8.65
N LEU A 216 2.80 -4.32 8.45
CA LEU A 216 1.90 -3.23 8.78
C LEU A 216 1.47 -2.47 7.54
N THR A 217 0.21 -2.01 7.51
CA THR A 217 -0.23 -0.90 6.66
C THR A 217 -0.97 0.14 7.47
N TYR A 218 -0.72 1.42 7.21
CA TYR A 218 -1.29 2.50 8.00
C TYR A 218 -1.31 3.84 7.26
N ASN A 219 -2.51 4.33 6.93
CA ASN A 219 -2.70 5.72 6.53
C ASN A 219 -2.62 6.60 7.79
N LEU A 220 -1.66 7.53 7.80
CA LEU A 220 -1.33 8.36 8.96
C LEU A 220 -2.18 9.63 9.07
N TYR A 221 -3.01 9.92 8.06
CA TYR A 221 -3.80 11.15 7.95
C TYR A 221 -2.94 12.39 8.24
N TRP A 222 -1.83 12.52 7.50
CA TRP A 222 -0.70 13.38 7.88
C TRP A 222 -1.11 14.79 8.23
N TRP A 223 -1.87 15.40 7.32
CA TRP A 223 -2.25 16.80 7.40
C TRP A 223 -2.94 17.09 8.74
N ASN A 224 -3.84 16.22 9.16
CA ASN A 224 -4.56 16.41 10.41
C ASN A 224 -3.76 15.93 11.63
N LEU A 225 -3.25 14.69 11.61
CA LEU A 225 -2.59 14.11 12.78
C LEU A 225 -1.28 14.84 13.10
N PHE A 226 -0.44 15.07 12.10
CA PHE A 226 0.89 15.64 12.26
C PHE A 226 0.94 17.14 11.99
N GLY A 227 0.15 17.64 11.03
CA GLY A 227 0.07 19.06 10.70
C GLY A 227 -0.74 19.86 11.71
N ARG A 228 -1.99 19.47 11.97
CA ARG A 228 -2.90 20.22 12.86
C ARG A 228 -2.80 19.83 14.33
N ARG A 229 -2.63 18.54 14.61
CA ARG A 229 -2.62 17.98 15.97
C ARG A 229 -1.21 17.70 16.49
N HIS A 230 -0.19 18.11 15.73
CA HIS A 230 1.23 18.02 16.09
C HIS A 230 1.67 16.62 16.55
N GLY A 231 1.10 15.56 15.99
CA GLY A 231 1.39 14.15 16.32
C GLY A 231 0.56 13.59 17.49
N ALA A 232 -0.28 14.42 18.12
CA ALA A 232 -1.17 14.05 19.22
C ALA A 232 -0.47 13.17 20.29
N GLY A 233 0.67 13.65 20.81
CA GLY A 233 1.46 12.93 21.79
C GLY A 233 2.06 11.61 21.27
N GLN A 234 2.55 11.63 20.03
CA GLN A 234 3.16 10.49 19.32
C GLN A 234 2.21 9.30 19.19
N SER A 235 0.89 9.56 19.09
CA SER A 235 -0.14 8.51 19.15
C SER A 235 0.03 7.40 18.10
N ALA A 236 0.39 7.74 16.87
CA ALA A 236 0.65 6.76 15.81
C ALA A 236 1.95 5.97 16.07
N GLY A 237 3.03 6.65 16.46
CA GLY A 237 4.29 5.98 16.84
C GLY A 237 4.10 5.01 18.01
N ARG A 238 3.36 5.43 19.04
CA ARG A 238 2.98 4.59 20.19
C ARG A 238 2.19 3.36 19.75
N LYS A 239 1.23 3.52 18.83
CA LYS A 239 0.47 2.40 18.27
C LYS A 239 1.38 1.40 17.57
N ILE A 240 2.32 1.86 16.76
CA ILE A 240 3.30 0.99 16.09
C ILE A 240 4.14 0.26 17.13
N ALA A 241 4.74 0.97 18.09
CA ALA A 241 5.60 0.37 19.11
C ALA A 241 4.87 -0.70 19.95
N GLN A 242 3.68 -0.37 20.48
CA GLN A 242 2.89 -1.27 21.32
C GLN A 242 2.46 -2.54 20.59
N THR A 243 2.19 -2.46 19.29
CA THR A 243 1.69 -3.61 18.51
C THR A 243 2.80 -4.39 17.80
N SER A 244 4.01 -3.81 17.73
CA SER A 244 5.21 -4.46 17.19
C SER A 244 5.50 -5.76 17.94
N GLY A 245 5.41 -5.73 19.28
CA GLY A 245 5.69 -6.87 20.14
C GLY A 245 7.11 -7.42 19.98
N PRO A 246 7.41 -8.62 20.51
CA PRO A 246 8.75 -9.21 20.45
C PRO A 246 9.23 -9.54 19.03
N GLU A 247 8.31 -9.92 18.14
CA GLU A 247 8.64 -10.28 16.75
C GLU A 247 9.11 -9.07 15.93
N GLN A 248 8.64 -7.87 16.32
CA GLN A 248 8.75 -6.61 15.61
C GLN A 248 8.08 -6.62 14.23
N TYR A 249 7.74 -5.44 13.70
CA TYR A 249 7.36 -5.34 12.29
C TYR A 249 8.57 -5.54 11.39
N ASP A 250 8.40 -6.34 10.35
CA ASP A 250 9.41 -6.61 9.33
C ASP A 250 9.30 -5.64 8.17
N LEU A 251 8.07 -5.33 7.77
CA LEU A 251 7.72 -4.45 6.66
C LEU A 251 6.56 -3.55 7.08
N MET A 252 6.62 -2.28 6.73
CA MET A 252 5.57 -1.30 7.01
C MET A 252 5.33 -0.44 5.78
N GLY A 253 4.07 -0.32 5.36
CA GLY A 253 3.62 0.60 4.32
C GLY A 253 2.81 1.74 4.94
N PHE A 254 3.19 2.97 4.65
CA PHE A 254 2.49 4.17 5.14
C PHE A 254 1.91 4.97 3.98
N GLN A 255 0.69 5.46 4.18
CA GLN A 255 0.01 6.39 3.28
C GLN A 255 -0.21 7.71 4.01
N GLU A 256 -0.30 8.79 3.25
CA GLU A 256 -0.22 10.14 3.82
C GLU A 256 0.97 10.24 4.79
N CYS A 257 2.15 9.95 4.30
CA CYS A 257 3.38 10.02 5.07
C CYS A 257 4.35 11.01 4.41
N ASP A 258 4.38 12.26 4.91
CA ASP A 258 5.30 13.26 4.38
C ASP A 258 6.70 13.14 5.00
N HIS A 259 6.81 12.63 6.23
CA HIS A 259 8.09 12.53 6.93
C HIS A 259 8.29 11.21 7.68
N MET A 260 8.85 10.23 7.00
CA MET A 260 9.11 8.87 7.53
C MET A 260 9.97 8.85 8.79
N GLY A 261 10.99 9.69 8.87
CA GLY A 261 11.86 9.76 10.04
C GLY A 261 11.12 10.20 11.30
N ARG A 262 9.98 10.90 11.16
CA ARG A 262 9.18 11.39 12.28
C ARG A 262 8.34 10.26 12.83
N ILE A 263 7.60 9.55 11.98
CA ILE A 263 6.76 8.43 12.44
C ILE A 263 7.61 7.30 13.07
N LEU A 264 8.77 6.97 12.50
CA LEU A 264 9.66 5.97 13.10
C LEU A 264 10.42 6.50 14.32
N GLY A 265 10.75 7.79 14.36
CA GLY A 265 11.30 8.44 15.55
C GLY A 265 10.31 8.37 16.72
N ASP A 266 9.07 8.82 16.49
CA ASP A 266 7.97 8.70 17.44
C ASP A 266 7.77 7.24 17.90
N ALA A 267 7.82 6.26 16.99
CA ALA A 267 7.69 4.86 17.37
C ALA A 267 8.88 4.37 18.22
N LYS A 268 10.11 4.79 17.90
CA LYS A 268 11.31 4.46 18.66
C LYS A 268 11.27 5.03 20.07
N ASP A 269 10.85 6.29 20.21
CA ASP A 269 10.66 6.95 21.50
C ASP A 269 9.61 6.22 22.37
N GLN A 270 8.69 5.50 21.74
CA GLN A 270 7.67 4.68 22.41
C GLN A 270 8.06 3.20 22.55
N GLY A 271 9.32 2.84 22.26
CA GLY A 271 9.87 1.50 22.50
C GLY A 271 9.93 0.58 21.28
N LEU A 272 9.69 1.09 20.06
CA LEU A 272 10.01 0.33 18.85
C LEU A 272 11.53 0.10 18.81
N SER A 273 11.92 -1.16 18.81
CA SER A 273 13.30 -1.59 18.65
C SER A 273 13.57 -2.05 17.22
N GLY A 274 14.84 -2.08 16.84
CA GLY A 274 15.27 -2.46 15.49
C GLY A 274 15.76 -1.27 14.66
N ASP A 275 16.51 -1.59 13.62
CA ASP A 275 16.98 -0.63 12.62
C ASP A 275 16.22 -0.84 11.31
N TYR A 276 15.73 0.25 10.74
CA TYR A 276 14.81 0.24 9.61
C TYR A 276 15.40 0.95 8.40
N GLY A 277 15.32 0.27 7.26
CA GLY A 277 15.50 0.85 5.95
C GLY A 277 14.25 1.61 5.56
N LEU A 278 14.43 2.61 4.70
CA LEU A 278 13.43 3.61 4.38
C LEU A 278 13.46 3.84 2.87
N ALA A 279 12.29 3.75 2.23
CA ALA A 279 12.09 4.17 0.84
C ALA A 279 10.97 5.20 0.78
N ASN A 280 11.23 6.34 0.13
CA ASN A 280 10.26 7.41 -0.08
C ASN A 280 9.62 7.28 -1.47
N GLY A 281 8.32 7.01 -1.50
CA GLY A 281 7.56 6.86 -2.74
C GLY A 281 7.21 8.19 -3.39
N GLY A 282 7.37 9.31 -2.70
CA GLY A 282 6.71 10.56 -3.06
C GLY A 282 5.18 10.42 -2.97
N ARG A 283 4.45 11.50 -3.23
CA ARG A 283 2.98 11.54 -3.07
C ARG A 283 2.51 10.99 -1.72
N ALA A 284 3.27 11.30 -0.66
CA ALA A 284 3.02 10.85 0.70
C ALA A 284 2.93 9.32 0.87
N LEU A 285 3.70 8.55 0.09
CA LEU A 285 3.89 7.12 0.27
C LEU A 285 5.26 6.83 0.87
N ALA A 286 5.29 5.87 1.79
CA ALA A 286 6.52 5.40 2.37
C ALA A 286 6.53 3.90 2.64
N ILE A 287 7.72 3.31 2.56
CA ILE A 287 7.96 1.93 2.98
C ILE A 287 9.12 1.92 3.99
N ALA A 288 8.97 1.13 5.04
CA ALA A 288 10.03 0.81 5.97
C ALA A 288 10.24 -0.71 6.08
N TRP A 289 11.49 -1.16 6.23
CA TRP A 289 11.81 -2.59 6.39
C TRP A 289 12.92 -2.82 7.41
N ARG A 290 12.90 -3.95 8.11
CA ARG A 290 13.88 -4.25 9.16
C ARG A 290 15.24 -4.66 8.56
N ARG A 291 16.27 -3.81 8.66
CA ARG A 291 17.60 -4.07 8.06
C ARG A 291 18.29 -5.30 8.61
N SER A 292 18.01 -5.66 9.87
CA SER A 292 18.53 -6.88 10.47
C SER A 292 17.93 -8.17 9.90
N ARG A 293 16.97 -8.12 8.97
CA ARG A 293 16.39 -9.30 8.33
C ARG A 293 16.44 -9.28 6.81
N PHE A 294 16.61 -8.11 6.22
CA PHE A 294 16.55 -7.92 4.79
C PHE A 294 17.76 -7.17 4.24
N THR A 295 18.24 -7.65 3.10
CA THR A 295 19.09 -6.90 2.20
C THR A 295 18.22 -6.29 1.11
N TRP A 296 18.38 -5.00 0.86
CA TRP A 296 17.70 -4.32 -0.25
C TRP A 296 18.23 -4.82 -1.60
N LEU A 297 17.33 -5.09 -2.56
CA LEU A 297 17.69 -5.49 -3.92
C LEU A 297 17.35 -4.42 -4.94
N ALA A 298 16.13 -3.89 -4.88
CA ALA A 298 15.64 -2.88 -5.81
C ALA A 298 14.45 -2.14 -5.20
N GLU A 299 14.14 -0.96 -5.72
CA GLU A 299 12.93 -0.22 -5.40
C GLU A 299 12.45 0.58 -6.59
N GLY A 300 11.19 1.00 -6.55
CA GLY A 300 10.64 1.83 -7.60
C GLY A 300 9.24 2.33 -7.28
N LYS A 301 8.70 3.07 -8.24
CA LYS A 301 7.35 3.61 -8.18
C LYS A 301 6.79 3.88 -9.56
N ALA A 302 5.47 3.84 -9.67
CA ALA A 302 4.76 4.24 -10.88
C ALA A 302 3.42 4.87 -10.53
N ASP A 303 2.97 5.85 -11.32
CA ASP A 303 1.60 6.31 -11.28
C ASP A 303 0.68 5.22 -11.85
N VAL A 304 -0.31 4.80 -11.07
CA VAL A 304 -1.21 3.68 -11.40
C VAL A 304 -2.67 4.10 -11.52
N GLY A 305 -3.06 5.21 -10.91
CA GLY A 305 -4.40 5.77 -10.99
C GLY A 305 -4.38 7.29 -10.87
N GLU A 306 -5.54 7.92 -10.96
CA GLU A 306 -5.70 9.36 -10.77
C GLU A 306 -7.09 9.64 -10.23
N ASP A 307 -7.15 10.63 -9.35
CA ASP A 307 -8.40 11.07 -8.76
C ASP A 307 -9.39 11.58 -9.80
N ASP A 308 -10.68 11.44 -9.49
CA ASP A 308 -11.72 12.13 -10.24
C ASP A 308 -11.57 13.65 -10.09
N ARG A 309 -11.99 14.39 -11.12
CA ARG A 309 -11.98 15.85 -11.11
C ARG A 309 -12.85 16.45 -10.00
N SER A 310 -13.87 15.73 -9.52
CA SER A 310 -14.69 16.19 -8.40
C SER A 310 -13.97 16.20 -7.06
N GLN A 311 -12.90 15.42 -6.90
CA GLN A 311 -12.11 15.32 -5.67
C GLN A 311 -10.63 15.07 -6.00
N TYR A 312 -9.98 16.09 -6.57
CA TYR A 312 -8.70 15.94 -7.25
C TYR A 312 -7.50 16.37 -6.41
N TYR A 313 -6.66 15.41 -6.03
CA TYR A 313 -5.33 15.63 -5.43
C TYR A 313 -4.20 15.14 -6.36
N GLY A 314 -4.55 14.57 -7.51
CA GLY A 314 -3.63 14.24 -8.59
C GLY A 314 -3.58 12.75 -8.91
N LYS A 315 -2.50 12.35 -9.58
CA LYS A 315 -2.20 10.94 -9.83
C LYS A 315 -1.82 10.23 -8.53
N ARG A 316 -1.99 8.92 -8.53
CA ARG A 316 -1.81 8.03 -7.39
C ARG A 316 -0.78 6.98 -7.76
N SER A 317 0.19 6.78 -6.88
CA SER A 317 1.32 5.89 -7.16
C SER A 317 1.19 4.54 -6.45
N ALA A 318 1.82 3.54 -7.05
CA ALA A 318 2.26 2.34 -6.35
C ALA A 318 3.76 2.46 -6.11
N GLN A 319 4.19 2.34 -4.88
CA GLN A 319 5.60 2.29 -4.47
C GLN A 319 5.95 0.85 -4.13
N TRP A 320 7.13 0.37 -4.49
CA TRP A 320 7.55 -0.99 -4.16
C TRP A 320 9.03 -1.09 -3.80
N VAL A 321 9.36 -2.15 -3.06
CA VAL A 321 10.72 -2.61 -2.78
C VAL A 321 10.82 -4.12 -3.02
N ARG A 322 11.99 -4.58 -3.46
CA ARG A 322 12.40 -5.99 -3.45
C ARG A 322 13.49 -6.20 -2.44
N LEU A 323 13.27 -7.18 -1.57
CA LEU A 323 14.09 -7.42 -0.41
C LEU A 323 14.46 -8.90 -0.33
N HIS A 324 15.75 -9.19 -0.19
CA HIS A 324 16.25 -10.53 0.07
C HIS A 324 16.26 -10.78 1.56
N HIS A 325 15.41 -11.70 2.02
CA HIS A 325 15.38 -12.12 3.43
C HIS A 325 16.56 -13.05 3.74
N ARG A 326 17.00 -13.06 5.00
CA ARG A 326 18.13 -13.92 5.46
C ARG A 326 17.92 -15.42 5.28
N ASN A 327 16.68 -15.89 5.14
CA ASN A 327 16.38 -17.30 4.85
C ASN A 327 16.46 -17.66 3.35
N GLY A 328 16.83 -16.71 2.49
CA GLY A 328 16.92 -16.90 1.04
C GLY A 328 15.65 -16.53 0.26
N GLN A 329 14.52 -16.28 0.94
CA GLN A 329 13.29 -15.86 0.28
C GLN A 329 13.38 -14.39 -0.17
N VAL A 330 12.90 -14.09 -1.38
CA VAL A 330 12.75 -12.72 -1.87
C VAL A 330 11.30 -12.26 -1.66
N ILE A 331 11.14 -11.05 -1.12
CA ILE A 331 9.86 -10.39 -0.91
C ILE A 331 9.74 -9.21 -1.85
N PHE A 332 8.64 -9.17 -2.61
CA PHE A 332 8.16 -8.00 -3.33
C PHE A 332 7.08 -7.32 -2.48
N PHE A 333 7.40 -6.18 -1.88
CA PHE A 333 6.48 -5.42 -1.04
C PHE A 333 6.04 -4.14 -1.74
N LEU A 334 4.73 -3.98 -1.96
CA LEU A 334 4.13 -2.84 -2.64
C LEU A 334 3.19 -2.10 -1.69
N ASN A 335 3.31 -0.78 -1.67
CA ASN A 335 2.47 0.14 -0.94
C ASN A 335 1.71 1.07 -1.92
N HIS A 336 0.44 1.33 -1.65
CA HIS A 336 -0.44 2.13 -2.50
C HIS A 336 -1.33 3.07 -1.69
N HIS A 337 -1.63 4.24 -2.27
CA HIS A 337 -2.69 5.13 -1.80
C HIS A 337 -3.62 5.42 -2.98
N GLY A 338 -4.86 4.91 -2.92
CA GLY A 338 -5.75 4.82 -4.07
C GLY A 338 -6.46 6.12 -4.46
N PRO A 339 -7.01 6.18 -5.68
CA PRO A 339 -7.77 7.32 -6.15
C PRO A 339 -9.05 7.62 -5.38
N LEU A 340 -9.36 8.91 -5.28
CA LEU A 340 -10.62 9.45 -4.79
C LEU A 340 -11.57 9.80 -5.94
N PRO A 341 -12.90 9.89 -5.71
CA PRO A 341 -13.60 9.54 -4.48
C PRO A 341 -13.54 8.05 -4.13
N VAL A 342 -13.83 7.76 -2.87
CA VAL A 342 -13.82 6.38 -2.34
C VAL A 342 -14.75 5.49 -3.16
N SER A 343 -14.26 4.30 -3.53
CA SER A 343 -14.98 3.27 -4.30
C SER A 343 -15.45 3.70 -5.69
N TRP A 344 -15.05 4.89 -6.16
CA TRP A 344 -15.45 5.38 -7.47
C TRP A 344 -14.91 4.49 -8.59
N GLY A 345 -15.78 4.22 -9.58
CA GLY A 345 -15.51 3.32 -10.68
C GLY A 345 -15.36 4.05 -12.02
N GLY A 346 -14.71 3.38 -12.98
CA GLY A 346 -14.47 3.93 -14.33
C GLY A 346 -13.15 4.66 -14.46
N GLY A 347 -12.76 5.00 -15.69
CA GLY A 347 -11.57 5.83 -15.96
C GLY A 347 -10.29 5.38 -15.23
N CYS A 348 -9.59 6.34 -14.62
CA CYS A 348 -8.36 6.12 -13.85
C CYS A 348 -8.60 5.91 -12.34
N THR A 349 -9.86 5.85 -11.92
CA THR A 349 -10.27 5.60 -10.53
C THR A 349 -10.70 4.14 -10.33
N GLY A 350 -11.26 3.49 -11.35
CA GLY A 350 -11.78 2.12 -11.25
C GLY A 350 -10.72 1.01 -11.34
N SER A 351 -11.13 -0.14 -11.88
CA SER A 351 -10.29 -1.33 -12.04
C SER A 351 -9.04 -1.14 -12.90
N THR A 352 -8.96 -0.08 -13.70
CA THR A 352 -7.76 0.32 -14.43
C THR A 352 -6.57 0.52 -13.49
N THR A 353 -6.80 1.12 -12.32
CA THR A 353 -5.79 1.27 -11.28
C THR A 353 -5.24 -0.07 -10.83
N SER A 354 -6.13 -1.04 -10.61
CA SER A 354 -5.77 -2.40 -10.24
C SER A 354 -4.93 -3.08 -11.30
N TYR A 355 -5.28 -2.94 -12.59
CA TYR A 355 -4.50 -3.51 -13.68
C TYR A 355 -3.13 -2.84 -13.83
N ASN A 356 -3.02 -1.53 -13.58
CA ASN A 356 -1.73 -0.86 -13.52
C ASN A 356 -0.88 -1.33 -12.33
N ILE A 357 -1.47 -1.61 -11.16
CA ILE A 357 -0.78 -2.24 -10.03
C ILE A 357 -0.28 -3.64 -10.41
N LEU A 358 -1.11 -4.45 -11.06
CA LEU A 358 -0.71 -5.78 -11.54
C LEU A 358 0.41 -5.71 -12.58
N ARG A 359 0.38 -4.72 -13.47
CA ARG A 359 1.48 -4.43 -14.41
C ARG A 359 2.77 -4.12 -13.64
N VAL A 360 2.72 -3.23 -12.65
CA VAL A 360 3.88 -2.90 -11.80
C VAL A 360 4.45 -4.14 -11.13
N ILE A 361 3.60 -5.02 -10.58
CA ILE A 361 4.05 -6.29 -10.00
C ILE A 361 4.69 -7.15 -11.08
N ALA A 362 4.04 -7.33 -12.24
CA ALA A 362 4.54 -8.19 -13.30
C ALA A 362 5.89 -7.72 -13.88
N GLU A 363 6.11 -6.41 -13.98
CA GLU A 363 7.33 -5.82 -14.52
C GLU A 363 8.51 -5.84 -13.55
N ASN A 364 8.26 -5.98 -12.24
CA ASN A 364 9.30 -5.79 -11.22
C ASN A 364 9.48 -6.99 -10.29
N ALA A 365 8.42 -7.73 -9.94
CA ALA A 365 8.52 -8.98 -9.19
C ALA A 365 9.06 -10.11 -10.06
N HIS A 366 9.65 -11.12 -9.44
CA HIS A 366 10.15 -12.30 -10.15
C HIS A 366 9.40 -13.56 -9.72
N VAL A 367 9.43 -14.57 -10.57
CA VAL A 367 8.92 -15.90 -10.27
C VAL A 367 9.63 -16.44 -9.03
N GLY A 368 8.84 -16.81 -8.02
CA GLY A 368 9.34 -17.26 -6.72
C GLY A 368 9.32 -16.21 -5.62
N ASP A 369 8.96 -14.95 -5.91
CA ASP A 369 8.78 -13.93 -4.87
C ASP A 369 7.55 -14.21 -4.00
N VAL A 370 7.65 -13.86 -2.72
CA VAL A 370 6.47 -13.56 -1.90
C VAL A 370 6.04 -12.14 -2.24
N ILE A 371 4.80 -11.99 -2.70
CA ILE A 371 4.21 -10.71 -3.11
C ILE A 371 3.25 -10.26 -2.02
N ILE A 372 3.47 -9.07 -1.48
CA ILE A 372 2.59 -8.45 -0.48
C ILE A 372 2.28 -7.04 -0.95
N VAL A 373 0.99 -6.76 -1.08
CA VAL A 373 0.46 -5.47 -1.49
C VAL A 373 -0.36 -4.92 -0.35
N VAL A 374 -0.03 -3.71 0.08
CA VAL A 374 -0.75 -3.04 1.16
C VAL A 374 -1.14 -1.62 0.77
N GLY A 375 -2.09 -1.07 1.50
CA GLY A 375 -2.36 0.35 1.42
C GLY A 375 -3.77 0.74 1.81
N ASP A 376 -3.98 2.05 1.82
CA ASP A 376 -5.30 2.66 1.72
C ASP A 376 -5.68 2.69 0.23
N PHE A 377 -6.61 1.84 -0.17
CA PHE A 377 -7.01 1.79 -1.56
C PHE A 377 -8.08 2.81 -1.90
N ASN A 378 -8.60 3.61 -0.96
CA ASN A 378 -9.79 4.45 -1.17
C ASN A 378 -10.90 3.69 -1.90
N ALA A 379 -11.10 2.41 -1.55
CA ALA A 379 -12.01 1.54 -2.27
C ALA A 379 -12.42 0.38 -1.38
N GLU A 380 -13.72 0.21 -1.18
CA GLU A 380 -14.26 -0.88 -0.38
C GLU A 380 -14.09 -2.23 -1.09
N ALA A 381 -14.20 -3.31 -0.31
CA ALA A 381 -14.02 -4.69 -0.75
C ALA A 381 -14.84 -5.08 -1.99
N HIS A 382 -16.02 -4.50 -2.18
CA HIS A 382 -16.93 -4.81 -3.29
C HIS A 382 -16.71 -3.92 -4.54
N SER A 383 -15.86 -2.91 -4.44
CA SER A 383 -15.55 -1.99 -5.54
C SER A 383 -14.91 -2.72 -6.73
N SER A 384 -15.03 -2.13 -7.92
CA SER A 384 -14.36 -2.69 -9.11
C SER A 384 -12.83 -2.76 -8.97
N ARG A 385 -12.25 -1.85 -8.18
CA ARG A 385 -10.81 -1.78 -7.91
C ARG A 385 -10.36 -3.03 -7.15
N ILE A 386 -10.99 -3.32 -6.02
CA ILE A 386 -10.59 -4.47 -5.21
C ILE A 386 -10.97 -5.80 -5.85
N ARG A 387 -12.18 -5.91 -6.43
CA ARG A 387 -12.59 -7.13 -7.17
C ARG A 387 -11.63 -7.49 -8.30
N ALA A 388 -11.05 -6.50 -8.98
CA ALA A 388 -10.05 -6.76 -10.02
C ALA A 388 -8.74 -7.33 -9.43
N LEU A 389 -8.28 -6.85 -8.27
CA LEU A 389 -7.09 -7.41 -7.60
C LEU A 389 -7.37 -8.81 -7.03
N ASP A 390 -8.55 -9.03 -6.45
CA ASP A 390 -8.99 -10.34 -5.91
C ASP A 390 -8.97 -11.45 -6.96
N GLY A 391 -9.08 -11.10 -8.25
CA GLY A 391 -8.93 -12.04 -9.35
C GLY A 391 -7.54 -12.67 -9.43
N TYR A 392 -6.50 -11.98 -8.97
CA TYR A 392 -5.10 -12.34 -9.20
C TYR A 392 -4.29 -12.51 -7.92
N LEU A 393 -4.69 -11.89 -6.81
CA LEU A 393 -4.09 -12.02 -5.48
C LEU A 393 -5.15 -12.45 -4.46
N ASN A 394 -4.71 -12.99 -3.33
CA ASN A 394 -5.58 -13.26 -2.21
C ASN A 394 -5.73 -11.98 -1.39
N ARG A 395 -6.96 -11.52 -1.15
CA ARG A 395 -7.21 -10.48 -0.15
C ARG A 395 -7.11 -11.09 1.23
N VAL A 396 -5.99 -10.81 1.88
CA VAL A 396 -5.60 -11.35 3.17
C VAL A 396 -6.41 -10.69 4.29
N PHE A 397 -6.53 -9.36 4.23
CA PHE A 397 -7.24 -8.61 5.25
C PHE A 397 -7.80 -7.30 4.71
N SER A 398 -8.92 -6.87 5.29
CA SER A 398 -9.51 -5.55 5.06
C SER A 398 -9.83 -4.93 6.41
N GLY A 399 -9.53 -3.64 6.56
CA GLY A 399 -9.91 -2.89 7.74
C GLY A 399 -11.41 -2.65 7.83
N SER A 400 -11.83 -1.92 8.87
CA SER A 400 -13.22 -1.48 9.04
C SER A 400 -13.38 0.04 8.92
N ALA A 401 -12.31 0.81 9.14
CA ALA A 401 -12.33 2.26 8.98
C ALA A 401 -12.77 2.68 7.56
N LEU A 402 -13.61 3.71 7.50
CA LEU A 402 -14.11 4.32 6.26
C LEU A 402 -14.76 3.33 5.26
N GLY A 403 -15.41 2.28 5.77
CA GLY A 403 -16.01 1.23 4.94
C GLY A 403 -15.06 0.08 4.58
N GLY A 404 -13.85 0.08 5.16
CA GLY A 404 -12.83 -0.94 4.94
C GLY A 404 -12.07 -0.73 3.65
N VAL A 405 -11.51 0.47 3.48
CA VAL A 405 -10.72 0.88 2.31
C VAL A 405 -9.25 0.46 2.38
N ASP A 406 -8.76 0.16 3.58
CA ASP A 406 -7.41 -0.34 3.83
C ASP A 406 -7.36 -1.85 3.61
N HIS A 407 -6.42 -2.32 2.79
CA HIS A 407 -6.29 -3.74 2.45
C HIS A 407 -4.87 -4.24 2.54
N ILE A 408 -4.76 -5.54 2.83
CA ILE A 408 -3.57 -6.36 2.65
C ILE A 408 -3.94 -7.46 1.65
N LEU A 409 -3.20 -7.55 0.55
CA LEU A 409 -3.31 -8.61 -0.45
C LEU A 409 -1.97 -9.33 -0.61
N SER A 410 -1.99 -10.62 -0.95
CA SER A 410 -0.77 -11.40 -1.14
C SER A 410 -0.98 -12.61 -2.03
N ASN A 411 0.11 -13.13 -2.59
CA ASN A 411 0.12 -14.48 -3.18
C ASN A 411 0.12 -15.59 -2.11
N CYS A 412 0.42 -15.25 -0.86
CA CYS A 412 0.44 -16.16 0.27
C CYS A 412 -0.75 -15.93 1.21
N ALA A 413 -1.15 -16.97 1.94
CA ALA A 413 -2.09 -16.83 3.04
C ALA A 413 -1.37 -16.30 4.29
N ALA A 414 -2.02 -15.44 5.06
CA ALA A 414 -1.53 -15.05 6.37
C ALA A 414 -1.89 -16.11 7.42
N SER A 415 -0.99 -16.33 8.38
CA SER A 415 -1.27 -17.12 9.58
C SER A 415 -2.11 -16.36 10.61
N SER A 416 -2.05 -15.03 10.62
CA SER A 416 -2.93 -14.19 11.45
C SER A 416 -3.06 -12.78 10.89
N THR A 417 -4.15 -12.11 11.24
CA THR A 417 -4.47 -10.74 10.84
C THR A 417 -5.05 -9.97 12.01
N ALA A 418 -4.81 -8.67 12.09
CA ALA A 418 -5.34 -7.84 13.17
C ALA A 418 -5.65 -6.42 12.68
N ASN A 419 -6.81 -5.90 13.08
CA ASN A 419 -7.08 -4.47 13.11
C ASN A 419 -6.55 -3.93 14.45
N LEU A 420 -5.60 -3.00 14.39
CA LEU A 420 -4.89 -2.47 15.55
C LEU A 420 -5.50 -1.16 16.07
N GLY A 421 -6.52 -0.66 15.38
CA GLY A 421 -7.20 0.59 15.66
C GLY A 421 -6.45 1.83 15.19
N LYS A 422 -7.07 2.98 15.47
CA LYS A 422 -6.76 4.25 14.82
C LYS A 422 -5.43 4.90 15.12
N GLY A 423 -4.89 4.73 16.33
CA GLY A 423 -3.65 5.40 16.76
C GLY A 423 -3.61 6.92 16.53
N GLY A 424 -4.77 7.60 16.51
CA GLY A 424 -4.88 9.03 16.25
C GLY A 424 -5.22 9.42 14.80
N SER A 425 -5.02 8.52 13.82
CA SER A 425 -5.51 8.66 12.45
C SER A 425 -7.03 8.49 12.38
N ASP A 426 -7.67 8.85 11.27
CA ASP A 426 -9.05 8.45 10.96
C ASP A 426 -9.13 7.03 10.38
N HIS A 427 -8.02 6.52 9.86
CA HIS A 427 -7.81 5.12 9.46
C HIS A 427 -7.33 4.24 10.61
N ASP A 428 -7.60 2.94 10.51
CA ASP A 428 -7.05 1.93 11.40
C ASP A 428 -5.70 1.43 10.88
N ALA A 429 -4.74 1.22 11.77
CA ALA A 429 -3.54 0.45 11.44
C ALA A 429 -3.90 -1.04 11.30
N LEU A 430 -3.45 -1.70 10.23
CA LEU A 430 -3.72 -3.11 9.98
C LEU A 430 -2.43 -3.92 9.96
N SER A 431 -2.47 -5.14 10.49
CA SER A 431 -1.35 -6.06 10.51
C SER A 431 -1.71 -7.43 9.99
N ALA A 432 -0.75 -8.06 9.32
CA ALA A 432 -0.81 -9.46 8.91
C ALA A 432 0.52 -10.15 9.20
N VAL A 433 0.44 -11.41 9.60
CA VAL A 433 1.59 -12.27 9.84
C VAL A 433 1.56 -13.41 8.84
N PHE A 434 2.64 -13.60 8.10
CA PHE A 434 2.80 -14.68 7.13
C PHE A 434 3.82 -15.70 7.63
N ARG A 435 3.63 -16.97 7.25
CA ARG A 435 4.67 -18.00 7.32
C ARG A 435 5.17 -18.24 5.92
N ILE A 436 6.44 -17.94 5.68
CA ILE A 436 7.09 -18.01 4.38
C ILE A 436 8.26 -18.96 4.40
#